data_AF-A0A2N2YG98-F1
#
_entry.id   AF-A0A2N2YG98-F1
#
_cell.length_a   1.000
_cell.length_b   1.000
_cell.length_c   1.000
_cell.angle_alpha   90.00
_cell.angle_beta   90.00
_cell.angle_gamma   90.00
#
_symmetry.space_group_name_H-M   'P 1'
#
loop_
_entity.id
_entity.type
_entity.pdbx_description
1 polymer ?
#
loop_
_entity_poly.entity_id
_entity_poly.type
_entity_poly.pdbx_seq_one_letter_code
_entity_poly.pdbx_strand_id
1 'polypeptide(L)'
;MNLIKKMQLHFFWLPSVLMIADAISKLLFSDFWGEYIHLNSQNNILWFGIVELCCALIYIFPLTMSIGFFLITCYWSASIGIGIHSQQNNIFSLVMLFSFLLSFHWRGVSIFAGNMFGKKK
;
A
#
# COMPACT_ATOMS: atom_id res chain seq x y z
N MET A 1 -20.46 2.28 21.06
CA MET A 1 -19.56 1.76 20.00
C MET A 1 -18.20 1.47 20.65
N ASN A 2 -17.81 0.20 20.80
CA ASN A 2 -16.59 -0.21 21.54
C ASN A 2 -15.32 0.48 21.00
N LEU A 3 -14.45 0.94 21.91
CA LEU A 3 -13.15 1.57 21.62
C LEU A 3 -12.32 0.79 20.58
N ILE A 4 -12.38 -0.53 20.65
CA ILE A 4 -11.72 -1.46 19.71
C ILE A 4 -12.19 -1.25 18.27
N LYS A 5 -13.50 -1.07 18.03
CA LYS A 5 -14.03 -0.80 16.68
C LYS A 5 -13.59 0.56 16.13
N LYS A 6 -13.44 1.56 17.01
CA LYS A 6 -12.98 2.91 16.63
C LYS A 6 -11.48 2.93 16.28
N MET A 7 -10.67 2.16 17.02
CA MET A 7 -9.24 1.98 16.72
C MET A 7 -9.02 1.18 15.45
N GLN A 8 -9.80 0.11 15.24
CA GLN A 8 -9.80 -0.66 13.98
C GLN A 8 -10.08 0.23 12.77
N LEU A 9 -11.02 1.17 12.87
CA LEU A 9 -11.38 2.07 11.79
C LEU A 9 -10.27 3.08 11.43
N HIS A 10 -9.45 3.52 12.39
CA HIS A 10 -8.32 4.42 12.11
C HIS A 10 -7.12 3.68 11.51
N PHE A 11 -6.80 2.51 12.05
CA PHE A 11 -5.69 1.69 11.55
C PHE A 11 -5.94 1.13 10.13
N PHE A 12 -7.22 1.08 9.74
CA PHE A 12 -7.69 0.64 8.43
C PHE A 12 -7.22 1.50 7.25
N TRP A 13 -7.07 2.81 7.45
CA TRP A 13 -6.71 3.77 6.39
C TRP A 13 -5.24 4.16 6.41
N LEU A 14 -4.58 3.98 7.55
CA LEU A 14 -3.20 4.41 7.79
C LEU A 14 -2.21 3.94 6.70
N PRO A 15 -2.13 2.65 6.32
CA PRO A 15 -1.17 2.22 5.29
C PRO A 15 -1.49 2.80 3.90
N SER A 16 -2.77 2.96 3.56
CA SER A 16 -3.18 3.60 2.29
C SER A 16 -2.78 5.07 2.25
N VAL A 17 -2.96 5.81 3.35
CA VAL A 17 -2.56 7.22 3.45
C VAL A 17 -1.05 7.37 3.36
N LEU A 18 -0.29 6.51 4.06
CA LEU A 18 1.17 6.52 3.99
C LEU A 18 1.68 6.23 2.57
N MET A 19 1.08 5.24 1.88
CA MET A 19 1.45 4.91 0.51
C MET A 19 1.12 6.05 -0.46
N ILE A 20 -0.01 6.74 -0.29
CA ILE A 20 -0.33 7.94 -1.07
C ILE A 20 0.68 9.05 -0.80
N ALA A 21 1.05 9.27 0.46
CA ALA A 21 2.06 10.27 0.82
C ALA A 21 3.43 9.94 0.21
N ASP A 22 3.83 8.67 0.21
CA ASP A 22 5.07 8.19 -0.42
C ASP A 22 5.05 8.38 -1.94
N ALA A 23 3.93 8.02 -2.59
CA ALA A 23 3.74 8.25 -4.02
C ALA A 23 3.80 9.74 -4.39
N ILE A 24 3.11 10.60 -3.63
CA ILE A 24 3.14 12.06 -3.82
C ILE A 24 4.56 12.59 -3.62
N SER A 25 5.29 12.10 -2.62
CA SER A 25 6.69 12.47 -2.38
C SER A 25 7.56 12.15 -3.60
N LYS A 26 7.41 10.97 -4.21
CA LYS A 26 8.13 10.59 -5.43
C LYS A 26 7.76 11.45 -6.64
N LEU A 27 6.51 11.91 -6.72
CA LEU A 27 6.05 12.79 -7.79
C LEU A 27 6.55 14.23 -7.65
N LEU A 28 6.59 14.77 -6.43
CA LEU A 28 6.99 16.15 -6.17
C LEU A 28 8.50 16.33 -6.00
N PHE A 29 9.18 15.32 -5.47
CA PHE A 29 10.60 15.36 -5.12
C PHE A 29 11.40 14.28 -5.87
N SER A 30 11.08 14.07 -7.15
CA SER A 30 11.72 13.01 -7.96
C SER A 30 13.25 13.11 -8.03
N ASP A 31 13.80 14.33 -7.98
CA ASP A 31 15.25 14.58 -7.97
C ASP A 31 15.92 14.02 -6.71
N PHE A 32 15.34 14.30 -5.55
CA PHE A 32 15.83 13.81 -4.26
C PHE A 32 15.84 12.28 -4.24
N TRP A 33 14.73 11.65 -4.64
CA TRP A 33 14.66 10.19 -4.70
C TRP A 33 15.58 9.58 -5.77
N GLY A 34 15.85 10.31 -6.86
CA GLY A 34 16.81 9.96 -7.92
C GLY A 34 18.20 9.70 -7.39
N GLU A 35 18.69 10.66 -6.62
CA GLU A 35 20.00 10.59 -5.99
C GLU A 35 20.07 9.50 -4.92
N TYR A 36 18.99 9.32 -4.14
CA TYR A 36 18.94 8.35 -3.04
C TYR A 36 18.91 6.88 -3.48
N ILE A 37 18.28 6.57 -4.60
CA ILE A 37 18.09 5.17 -5.06
C ILE A 37 19.16 4.80 -6.11
N HIS A 38 20.03 5.73 -6.50
CA HIS A 38 21.02 5.53 -7.58
C HIS A 38 20.39 4.97 -8.87
N LEU A 39 19.09 5.23 -9.07
CA LEU A 39 18.39 4.83 -10.28
C LEU A 39 18.76 5.83 -11.37
N ASN A 40 19.29 5.32 -12.47
CA ASN A 40 19.91 6.06 -13.57
C ASN A 40 18.96 7.00 -14.37
N SER A 41 17.74 7.28 -13.89
CA SER A 41 16.80 8.17 -14.59
C SER A 41 15.69 8.70 -13.67
N GLN A 42 15.62 10.02 -13.51
CA GLN A 42 14.52 10.74 -12.85
C GLN A 42 13.14 10.30 -13.37
N ASN A 43 13.03 10.01 -14.67
CA ASN A 43 11.79 9.55 -15.28
C ASN A 43 11.30 8.24 -14.66
N ASN A 44 12.19 7.33 -14.27
CA ASN A 44 11.79 6.05 -13.71
C ASN A 44 11.13 6.21 -12.34
N ILE A 45 11.57 7.19 -11.55
CA ILE A 45 11.02 7.46 -10.21
C ILE A 45 9.64 8.08 -10.29
N LEU A 46 9.43 8.98 -11.24
CA LEU A 46 8.09 9.49 -11.54
C LEU A 46 7.14 8.35 -11.90
N TRP A 47 7.56 7.43 -12.77
CA TRP A 47 6.75 6.25 -13.11
C TRP A 47 6.46 5.37 -11.90
N PHE A 48 7.42 5.15 -11.00
CA PHE A 48 7.18 4.42 -9.76
C PHE A 48 6.14 5.12 -8.88
N GLY A 49 6.22 6.45 -8.73
CA GLY A 49 5.21 7.24 -8.01
C GLY A 49 3.81 7.13 -8.62
N ILE A 50 3.69 7.17 -9.95
CA ILE A 50 2.39 7.00 -10.64
C ILE A 50 1.81 5.61 -10.40
N VAL A 51 2.61 4.55 -10.59
CA VAL A 51 2.18 3.16 -10.39
C VAL A 51 1.73 2.95 -8.96
N GLU A 52 2.51 3.45 -8.00
CA GLU A 52 2.20 3.36 -6.58
C GLU A 52 0.87 4.04 -6.23
N LEU A 53 0.64 5.25 -6.75
CA LEU A 53 -0.59 5.99 -6.57
C LEU A 53 -1.79 5.23 -7.15
N CYS A 54 -1.65 4.69 -8.36
CA CYS A 54 -2.69 3.87 -8.99
C CYS A 54 -3.04 2.64 -8.16
N CYS A 55 -2.04 1.90 -7.66
CA CYS A 55 -2.26 0.74 -6.78
C CYS A 55 -3.00 1.14 -5.50
N ALA A 56 -2.60 2.24 -4.87
CA ALA A 56 -3.24 2.75 -3.66
C ALA A 56 -4.71 3.15 -3.89
N LEU A 57 -5.00 3.83 -5.00
CA LEU A 57 -6.36 4.22 -5.38
C LEU A 57 -7.25 3.00 -5.62
N ILE A 58 -6.77 1.99 -6.38
CA ILE A 58 -7.53 0.76 -6.65
C ILE A 58 -7.81 -0.02 -5.35
N TYR A 59 -6.88 0.00 -4.39
CA TYR A 59 -7.06 -0.66 -3.09
C TYR A 59 -8.07 0.05 -2.18
N ILE A 60 -8.17 1.38 -2.25
CA ILE A 60 -9.08 2.15 -1.40
C ILE A 60 -10.55 1.80 -1.67
N PHE A 61 -10.92 1.59 -2.93
CA PHE A 61 -12.31 1.30 -3.29
C PHE A 61 -12.69 -0.14 -2.93
N PRO A 62 -13.77 -0.35 -2.15
CA PRO A 62 -14.15 -1.67 -1.64
C PRO A 62 -14.46 -2.68 -2.75
N LEU A 63 -14.97 -2.21 -3.90
CA LEU A 63 -15.29 -3.07 -5.05
C LEU A 63 -14.03 -3.66 -5.71
N THR A 64 -12.93 -2.90 -5.75
CA THR A 64 -11.68 -3.30 -6.42
C THR A 64 -10.57 -3.65 -5.44
N MET A 65 -10.88 -3.67 -4.13
CA MET A 65 -9.91 -3.79 -3.06
C MET A 65 -9.03 -5.04 -3.15
N SER A 66 -9.58 -6.20 -3.53
CA SER A 66 -8.80 -7.44 -3.70
C SER A 66 -7.76 -7.33 -4.82
N ILE A 67 -8.11 -6.66 -5.93
CA ILE A 67 -7.20 -6.41 -7.04
C ILE A 67 -6.13 -5.42 -6.61
N GLY A 68 -6.52 -4.33 -5.94
CA GLY A 68 -5.58 -3.35 -5.41
C GLY A 68 -4.61 -3.97 -4.41
N PHE A 69 -5.08 -4.85 -3.53
CA PHE A 69 -4.24 -5.56 -2.57
C PHE A 69 -3.19 -6.43 -3.25
N PHE A 70 -3.60 -7.17 -4.29
CA PHE A 70 -2.68 -7.97 -5.10
C PHE A 70 -1.60 -7.08 -5.74
N LEU A 71 -2.00 -5.97 -6.37
CA LEU A 71 -1.08 -5.03 -7.00
C LEU A 71 -0.08 -4.41 -6.01
N ILE A 72 -0.56 -3.96 -4.85
CA ILE A 72 0.28 -3.43 -3.77
C ILE A 72 1.28 -4.49 -3.29
N THR A 73 0.83 -5.74 -3.11
CA THR A 73 1.69 -6.84 -2.69
C THR A 73 2.79 -7.10 -3.71
N CYS A 74 2.47 -7.11 -5.01
CA CYS A 74 3.45 -7.23 -6.09
C CYS A 74 4.43 -6.05 -6.15
N TYR A 75 3.94 -4.83 -5.96
CA TYR A 75 4.79 -3.63 -5.98
C TYR A 75 5.83 -3.65 -4.86
N TRP A 76 5.40 -3.88 -3.62
CA TRP A 76 6.31 -3.90 -2.47
C TRP A 76 7.21 -5.12 -2.45
N SER A 77 6.75 -6.29 -2.92
CA SER A 77 7.62 -7.47 -3.04
C SER A 77 8.71 -7.28 -4.09
N ALA A 78 8.40 -6.64 -5.22
CA ALA A 78 9.40 -6.26 -6.21
C ALA A 78 10.41 -5.25 -5.65
N SER A 79 9.94 -4.25 -4.89
CA SER A 79 10.82 -3.31 -4.18
C SER A 79 11.80 -4.01 -3.23
N ILE A 80 11.30 -4.97 -2.43
CA ILE A 80 12.15 -5.79 -1.55
C ILE A 80 13.17 -6.60 -2.36
N GLY A 81 12.74 -7.22 -3.46
CA GLY A 81 13.63 -7.99 -4.34
C GLY A 81 14.78 -7.15 -4.90
N ILE A 82 14.47 -5.92 -5.34
CA ILE A 82 15.48 -4.96 -5.80
C ILE A 82 16.43 -4.58 -4.66
N GLY A 83 15.91 -4.24 -3.49
CA GLY A 83 16.74 -3.81 -2.36
C GLY A 83 17.64 -4.93 -1.81
N ILE A 84 17.22 -6.20 -1.89
CA ILE A 84 18.10 -7.35 -1.57
C ILE A 84 19.29 -7.36 -2.53
N HIS A 85 19.06 -7.13 -3.82
CA HIS A 85 20.10 -7.14 -4.84
C HIS A 85 21.04 -5.92 -4.73
N SER A 86 20.50 -4.74 -4.38
CA SER A 86 21.27 -3.50 -4.25
C SER A 86 21.88 -3.27 -2.86
N GLN A 87 21.77 -4.24 -1.93
CA GLN A 87 22.16 -4.11 -0.51
C GLN A 87 21.52 -2.90 0.21
N GLN A 88 20.37 -2.46 -0.26
CA GLN A 88 19.65 -1.32 0.31
C GLN A 88 18.75 -1.77 1.46
N ASN A 89 18.51 -0.88 2.43
CA ASN A 89 17.71 -1.20 3.60
C ASN A 89 16.23 -1.42 3.21
N ASN A 90 15.76 -2.67 3.35
CA ASN A 90 14.39 -3.08 2.99
C ASN A 90 13.36 -2.96 4.12
N ILE A 91 13.76 -2.48 5.31
CA ILE A 91 12.87 -2.44 6.48
C ILE A 91 11.59 -1.66 6.18
N PHE A 92 11.69 -0.52 5.48
CA PHE A 92 10.53 0.29 5.12
C PHE A 92 9.54 -0.47 4.23
N SER A 93 10.04 -1.09 3.15
CA SER A 93 9.21 -1.87 2.22
C SER A 93 8.53 -3.07 2.90
N LEU A 94 9.22 -3.74 3.84
CA LEU A 94 8.66 -4.82 4.63
C LEU A 94 7.56 -4.34 5.59
N VAL A 95 7.79 -3.23 6.29
CA VAL A 95 6.80 -2.65 7.21
C VAL A 95 5.54 -2.23 6.45
N MET A 96 5.70 -1.62 5.26
CA MET A 96 4.58 -1.25 4.39
C MET A 96 3.79 -2.48 3.95
N LEU A 97 4.46 -3.50 3.41
CA LEU A 97 3.80 -4.75 2.99
C LEU A 97 3.04 -5.41 4.14
N PHE A 98 3.66 -5.53 5.32
CA PHE A 98 3.03 -6.13 6.49
C PHE A 98 1.82 -5.33 6.98
N SER A 99 1.90 -3.99 6.92
CA SER A 99 0.79 -3.11 7.28
C SER A 99 -0.40 -3.27 6.33
N PHE A 100 -0.15 -3.46 5.02
CA PHE A 100 -1.20 -3.75 4.04
C PHE A 100 -1.83 -5.13 4.24
N LEU A 101 -1.05 -6.15 4.56
CA LEU A 101 -1.55 -7.49 4.91
C LEU A 101 -2.50 -7.42 6.12
N LEU A 102 -2.10 -6.70 7.17
CA LEU A 102 -2.91 -6.54 8.38
C LEU A 102 -4.19 -5.74 8.09
N SER A 103 -4.09 -4.64 7.33
CA SER A 103 -5.24 -3.84 6.91
C SER A 103 -6.22 -4.65 6.04
N PHE A 104 -5.71 -5.44 5.10
CA PHE A 104 -6.52 -6.32 4.24
C PHE A 104 -7.20 -7.40 5.06
N HIS A 105 -6.50 -8.04 6.01
CA HIS A 105 -7.09 -9.05 6.88
C HIS A 105 -8.27 -8.47 7.70
N TRP A 106 -8.07 -7.29 8.32
CA TRP A 106 -9.13 -6.63 9.08
C TRP A 106 -10.29 -6.11 8.22
N ARG A 107 -10.02 -5.65 6.99
CA ARG A 107 -11.04 -5.29 5.98
C ARG A 107 -11.81 -6.51 5.49
N GLY A 108 -11.12 -7.61 5.20
CA GLY A 108 -11.71 -8.86 4.73
C GLY A 108 -12.70 -9.43 5.73
N VAL A 109 -12.35 -9.42 7.03
CA VAL A 109 -13.27 -9.85 8.09
C VAL A 109 -14.56 -9.02 8.10
N SER A 110 -14.51 -7.70 7.88
CA SER A 110 -15.71 -6.85 7.91
C SER A 110 -16.57 -6.94 6.65
N ILE A 111 -15.96 -7.06 5.47
CA ILE A 111 -16.65 -7.16 4.18
C ILE A 111 -17.25 -8.57 3.99
N PHE A 112 -16.51 -9.63 4.34
CA PHE A 112 -17.02 -11.01 4.24
C PHE A 112 -18.00 -11.37 5.37
N ALA A 113 -17.85 -10.85 6.60
CA ALA A 113 -18.86 -11.03 7.63
C ALA A 113 -20.20 -10.35 7.26
N GLY A 114 -20.15 -9.20 6.58
CA GLY A 114 -21.35 -8.56 6.05
C GLY A 114 -22.08 -9.41 5.00
N ASN A 115 -21.34 -10.18 4.20
CA ASN A 115 -21.90 -11.07 3.17
C ASN A 115 -22.37 -12.43 3.72
N MET A 116 -21.74 -12.99 4.78
CA MET A 116 -22.25 -14.21 5.44
C MET A 116 -23.50 -13.95 6.30
N PHE A 117 -23.64 -12.74 6.87
CA PHE A 117 -24.87 -12.29 7.52
C PHE A 117 -25.82 -11.56 6.54
N GLY A 118 -25.60 -11.75 5.24
CA GLY A 118 -26.54 -11.36 4.19
C GLY A 118 -27.87 -12.06 4.38
N LYS A 119 -28.80 -11.35 5.04
CA LYS A 119 -30.26 -11.49 4.97
C LYS A 119 -30.75 -12.91 4.70
N LYS A 120 -30.99 -13.69 5.77
CA LYS A 120 -32.21 -14.51 5.77
C LYS A 120 -33.39 -13.53 5.69
N LYS A 121 -33.93 -13.34 4.48
CA LYS A 121 -35.32 -12.94 4.33
C LYS A 121 -36.20 -14.04 4.92
#